data_AF-A0A3D8I2Q1-F1
#
_entry.id   AF-A0A3D8I2Q1-F1
#
_cell.length_a   1.000
_cell.length_b   1.000
_cell.length_c   1.000
_cell.angle_alpha   90.00
_cell.angle_beta   90.00
_cell.angle_gamma   90.00
#
_symmetry.space_group_name_H-M   'P 1'
#
loop_
_entity.id
_entity.type
_entity.pdbx_description
1 polymer ?
#
loop_
_entity_poly.entity_id
_entity_poly.type
_entity_poly.pdbx_seq_one_letter_code
_entity_poly.pdbx_strand_id
1 'polypeptide(L)'
;MWFLFFFIIIPLMLFVGLYLVSVIVIFLINKIFHKKYSQYLSFVLPCFSLIFYFTLIMGGISFKSIDPQYYEFKRLCETKAKRSIIDKELYEKSRLDEFYSTNPPNKKIQSRITKMYFENIHKLSNKIFYEYETYFYDNYGIFLKGDEGAGWHINFGYEVLDCKPKISYENKDYK
;
A
#
# COMPACT_ATOMS: atom_id res chain seq x y z
N MET A 1 -19.11 -17.28 -14.35
CA MET A 1 -18.40 -17.87 -15.51
C MET A 1 -17.11 -17.12 -15.85
N TRP A 2 -17.07 -15.78 -15.72
CA TRP A 2 -15.87 -14.97 -15.95
C TRP A 2 -14.74 -15.19 -14.93
N PHE A 3 -15.07 -15.58 -13.69
CA PHE A 3 -14.09 -15.91 -12.65
C PHE A 3 -13.12 -17.04 -13.06
N LEU A 4 -13.63 -18.18 -13.54
CA LEU A 4 -12.78 -19.29 -14.00
C LEU A 4 -11.89 -18.89 -15.18
N PHE A 5 -12.40 -18.04 -16.07
CA PHE A 5 -11.62 -17.55 -17.20
C PHE A 5 -10.45 -16.68 -16.75
N PHE A 6 -10.69 -15.74 -15.84
CA PHE A 6 -9.66 -14.83 -15.35
C PHE A 6 -8.62 -15.57 -14.50
N PHE A 7 -9.05 -16.36 -13.52
CA PHE A 7 -8.13 -16.97 -12.56
C PHE A 7 -7.42 -18.24 -13.05
N ILE A 8 -7.91 -18.89 -14.11
CA ILE A 8 -7.38 -20.18 -14.57
C ILE A 8 -6.94 -20.11 -16.03
N ILE A 9 -7.80 -19.65 -16.94
CA ILE A 9 -7.54 -19.73 -18.38
C ILE A 9 -6.46 -18.73 -18.80
N ILE A 10 -6.56 -17.47 -18.38
CA ILE A 10 -5.55 -16.43 -18.70
C ILE A 10 -4.14 -16.79 -18.21
N PRO A 11 -3.92 -17.14 -16.92
CA PRO A 11 -2.58 -17.50 -16.44
C PRO A 11 -2.03 -18.76 -17.12
N LEU A 12 -2.89 -19.74 -17.43
CA LEU A 12 -2.47 -20.94 -18.15
C LEU A 12 -2.02 -20.62 -19.58
N MET A 13 -2.77 -19.79 -20.30
CA MET A 13 -2.41 -19.37 -21.66
C MET A 13 -1.10 -18.58 -21.67
N LEU A 14 -0.91 -17.67 -20.71
CA LEU A 14 0.35 -16.93 -20.55
C LEU A 14 1.52 -17.87 -20.24
N PHE A 15 1.33 -18.85 -19.34
CA PHE A 15 2.34 -19.83 -18.99
C PHE A 15 2.78 -20.65 -20.19
N VAL A 16 1.84 -21.22 -20.96
CA VAL A 16 2.13 -22.03 -22.14
C VAL A 16 2.83 -21.20 -23.22
N GLY A 17 2.34 -19.99 -23.49
CA GLY A 17 2.94 -19.10 -24.49
C GLY A 17 4.38 -18.73 -24.15
N LEU A 18 4.64 -18.28 -22.92
CA LEU A 18 5.97 -17.91 -22.46
C LEU A 18 6.92 -19.11 -22.37
N TYR A 19 6.41 -20.31 -22.03
CA TYR A 19 7.19 -21.53 -22.06
C TYR A 19 7.68 -21.86 -23.48
N LEU A 20 6.78 -21.84 -24.47
CA LEU A 20 7.15 -22.12 -25.88
C LEU A 20 8.20 -21.13 -26.40
N VAL A 21 8.03 -19.83 -26.09
CA VAL A 21 9.02 -18.80 -26.44
C VAL A 21 10.37 -19.08 -25.76
N SER A 22 10.36 -19.43 -24.47
CA SER A 22 11.58 -19.71 -23.71
C SER A 22 12.34 -20.92 -24.25
N VAL A 23 11.62 -21.97 -24.67
CA VAL A 23 12.19 -23.15 -25.34
C VAL A 23 12.93 -22.76 -26.62
N ILE A 24 12.30 -21.93 -27.47
CA ILE A 24 12.90 -21.46 -28.72
C ILE A 24 14.13 -20.59 -28.44
N VAL A 25 14.04 -19.67 -27.47
CA VAL A 25 15.15 -18.78 -27.09
C VAL A 25 16.37 -19.58 -26.60
N ILE A 26 16.17 -20.56 -25.73
CA ILE A 26 17.27 -21.40 -25.22
C ILE A 26 17.90 -22.22 -26.36
N PHE A 27 17.07 -22.76 -27.27
CA PHE A 27 17.56 -23.45 -28.45
C PHE A 27 18.45 -22.53 -29.31
N LEU A 28 18.01 -21.31 -29.59
CA LEU A 28 18.78 -20.33 -30.36
C LEU A 28 20.08 -19.93 -29.66
N ILE A 29 20.05 -19.70 -28.34
CA ILE A 29 21.25 -19.37 -27.56
C ILE A 29 22.27 -20.51 -27.60
N ASN A 30 21.82 -21.75 -27.39
CA ASN A 30 22.70 -22.92 -27.46
C ASN A 30 23.33 -23.08 -28.84
N LYS A 31 22.57 -22.79 -29.90
CA LYS A 31 23.04 -22.82 -31.29
C LYS A 31 24.06 -21.71 -31.59
N ILE A 32 23.78 -20.47 -31.20
CA ILE A 32 24.61 -19.29 -31.53
C ILE A 32 25.91 -19.27 -30.71
N PHE A 33 25.81 -19.53 -29.41
CA PHE A 33 26.96 -19.39 -28.50
C PHE A 33 27.72 -20.70 -28.29
N HIS A 34 27.32 -21.79 -28.96
CA HIS A 34 27.86 -23.14 -28.74
C HIS A 34 27.91 -23.56 -27.25
N LYS A 35 27.00 -23.00 -26.44
CA LYS A 35 26.83 -23.34 -25.03
C LYS A 35 25.80 -24.46 -24.87
N LYS A 36 25.86 -25.16 -23.74
CA LYS A 36 24.90 -26.22 -23.38
C LYS A 36 24.04 -25.79 -22.18
N TYR A 37 23.24 -24.74 -22.36
CA TYR A 37 22.24 -24.38 -21.34
C TYR A 37 21.18 -25.48 -21.27
N SER A 38 20.80 -25.82 -20.04
CA SER A 38 19.77 -26.83 -19.79
C SER A 38 18.40 -26.34 -20.27
N GLN A 39 17.64 -27.24 -20.89
CA GLN A 39 16.26 -26.96 -21.29
C GLN A 39 15.35 -26.64 -20.10
N TYR A 40 15.71 -27.07 -18.90
CA TYR A 40 14.98 -26.72 -17.67
C TYR A 40 14.89 -25.21 -17.43
N LEU A 41 15.87 -24.42 -17.91
CA LEU A 41 15.83 -22.96 -17.80
C LEU A 41 14.62 -22.34 -18.52
N SER A 42 13.98 -23.08 -19.44
CA SER A 42 12.77 -22.62 -20.14
C SER A 42 11.57 -22.43 -19.21
N PHE A 43 11.59 -23.06 -18.02
CA PHE A 43 10.54 -22.92 -17.02
C PHE A 43 10.68 -21.65 -16.17
N VAL A 44 11.84 -21.00 -16.16
CA VAL A 44 12.09 -19.84 -15.29
C VAL A 44 11.15 -18.68 -15.61
N LEU A 45 11.10 -18.27 -16.88
CA LEU A 45 10.24 -17.17 -17.34
C LEU A 45 8.73 -17.41 -17.09
N PRO A 46 8.14 -18.56 -17.48
CA PRO A 46 6.72 -18.79 -17.26
C PRO A 46 6.38 -18.91 -15.76
N CYS A 47 7.27 -19.45 -14.92
CA CYS A 47 7.08 -19.42 -13.46
C CYS A 47 7.06 -18.00 -12.90
N PHE A 48 7.99 -17.13 -13.32
CA PHE A 48 7.98 -15.72 -12.92
C PHE A 48 6.72 -14.99 -13.37
N SER A 49 6.21 -15.29 -14.57
CA SER A 49 4.96 -14.68 -15.05
C SER A 49 3.75 -15.07 -14.22
N LEU A 50 3.69 -16.31 -13.72
CA LEU A 50 2.61 -16.73 -12.83
C LEU A 50 2.67 -15.99 -11.50
N ILE A 51 3.86 -15.90 -10.90
CA ILE A 51 4.07 -15.14 -9.66
C ILE A 51 3.63 -13.69 -9.86
N PHE A 52 4.06 -13.06 -10.95
CA PHE A 52 3.69 -11.69 -11.29
C PHE A 52 2.17 -11.53 -11.52
N TYR A 53 1.53 -12.50 -12.18
CA TYR A 53 0.10 -12.48 -12.41
C TYR A 53 -0.70 -12.55 -11.10
N PHE A 54 -0.33 -13.47 -10.21
CA PHE A 54 -0.98 -13.62 -8.91
C PHE A 54 -0.78 -12.40 -8.01
N THR A 55 0.42 -11.80 -7.98
CA THR A 55 0.64 -10.57 -7.21
C THR A 55 -0.18 -9.41 -7.76
N LEU A 56 -0.36 -9.33 -9.08
CA LEU A 56 -1.17 -8.30 -9.70
C LEU A 56 -2.66 -8.42 -9.33
N ILE A 57 -3.22 -9.63 -9.32
CA ILE A 57 -4.65 -9.83 -8.96
C ILE A 57 -4.91 -9.66 -7.46
N MET A 58 -3.95 -9.99 -6.60
CA MET A 58 -4.10 -9.87 -5.13
C MET A 58 -4.05 -8.41 -4.61
N GLY A 59 -4.22 -7.42 -5.49
CA GLY A 59 -4.20 -6.00 -5.14
C GLY A 59 -2.98 -5.24 -5.67
N GLY A 60 -2.07 -5.89 -6.39
CA GLY A 60 -0.97 -5.25 -7.09
C GLY A 60 0.41 -5.41 -6.44
N ILE A 61 1.38 -4.74 -7.06
CA ILE A 61 2.79 -4.76 -6.67
C ILE A 61 3.15 -3.38 -6.13
N SER A 62 3.48 -3.31 -4.83
CA SER A 62 4.01 -2.10 -4.19
C SER A 62 5.53 -2.12 -4.16
N PHE A 63 6.15 -0.98 -4.45
CA PHE A 63 7.60 -0.81 -4.38
C PHE A 63 8.09 -0.23 -3.05
N LYS A 64 7.24 -0.23 -2.01
CA LYS A 64 7.62 0.27 -0.68
C LYS A 64 8.83 -0.44 -0.07
N SER A 65 9.01 -1.73 -0.37
CA SER A 65 10.11 -2.54 0.19
C SER A 65 11.49 -2.14 -0.33
N ILE A 66 11.56 -1.44 -1.46
CA ILE A 66 12.82 -0.97 -2.04
C ILE A 66 13.02 0.53 -1.87
N ASP A 67 12.04 1.25 -1.28
CA ASP A 67 12.13 2.69 -1.05
C ASP A 67 12.68 2.97 0.37
N PRO A 68 13.87 3.58 0.51
CA PRO A 68 14.40 3.99 1.80
C PRO A 68 13.46 4.91 2.60
N GLN A 69 12.69 5.78 1.94
CA GLN A 69 11.74 6.69 2.59
C GLN A 69 10.59 5.93 3.28
N TYR A 70 10.23 4.74 2.80
CA TYR A 70 9.23 3.91 3.47
C TYR A 70 9.69 3.45 4.86
N TYR A 71 10.98 3.12 5.01
CA TYR A 71 11.55 2.73 6.31
C TYR A 71 11.64 3.92 7.26
N GLU A 72 11.95 5.11 6.75
CA GLU A 72 11.89 6.33 7.54
C GLU A 72 10.46 6.66 7.98
N PHE A 73 9.49 6.55 7.08
CA PHE A 73 8.06 6.65 7.41
C PHE A 73 7.70 5.69 8.54
N LYS A 74 8.08 4.41 8.44
CA LYS A 74 7.83 3.40 9.48
C LYS A 74 8.45 3.80 10.83
N ARG A 75 9.70 4.26 10.82
CA ARG A 75 10.39 4.77 12.01
C ARG A 75 9.65 5.96 12.62
N LEU A 76 9.19 6.91 11.81
CA LEU A 76 8.42 8.07 12.26
C LEU A 76 7.07 7.66 12.86
N CYS A 77 6.37 6.70 12.26
CA CYS A 77 5.15 6.12 12.81
C CYS A 77 5.38 5.49 14.20
N GLU A 78 6.50 4.79 14.39
CA GLU A 78 6.79 4.08 15.64
C GLU A 78 7.28 5.00 16.76
N THR A 79 8.02 6.06 16.42
CA THR A 79 8.73 6.89 17.41
C THR A 79 8.09 8.24 17.67
N LYS A 80 7.41 8.83 16.68
CA LYS A 80 6.92 10.22 16.74
C LYS A 80 5.42 10.37 16.61
N ALA A 81 4.76 9.48 15.86
CA ALA A 81 3.30 9.55 15.71
C ALA A 81 2.63 9.32 17.07
N LYS A 82 1.62 10.14 17.38
CA LYS A 82 0.99 10.20 18.69
C LYS A 82 -0.51 10.40 18.56
N ARG A 83 -1.26 9.82 19.49
CA ARG A 83 -2.68 10.10 19.72
C ARG A 83 -2.85 10.44 21.17
N SER A 84 -3.32 11.65 21.46
CA SER A 84 -3.54 12.13 22.81
C SER A 84 -5.02 12.32 23.04
N ILE A 85 -5.58 11.61 24.01
CA ILE A 85 -6.90 11.92 24.57
C ILE A 85 -6.67 12.96 25.66
N ILE A 86 -7.22 14.16 25.47
CA ILE A 86 -7.09 15.31 26.39
C ILE A 86 -8.21 15.29 27.42
N ASP A 87 -9.43 15.06 26.94
CA ASP A 87 -10.62 14.97 27.78
C ASP A 87 -11.24 13.59 27.56
N LYS A 88 -10.94 12.69 28.50
CA LYS A 88 -11.36 11.28 28.43
C LYS A 88 -12.87 11.14 28.53
N GLU A 89 -13.52 11.93 29.39
CA GLU A 89 -14.97 11.88 29.56
C GLU A 89 -15.68 12.35 28.29
N LEU A 90 -15.20 13.45 27.71
CA LEU A 90 -15.73 13.97 26.45
C LEU A 90 -15.43 13.01 25.29
N TYR A 91 -14.25 12.42 25.22
CA TYR A 91 -13.89 11.42 24.21
C TYR A 91 -14.79 10.18 24.27
N GLU A 92 -15.02 9.61 25.47
CA GLU A 92 -15.83 8.41 25.66
C GLU A 92 -17.33 8.66 25.40
N LYS A 93 -17.81 9.87 25.66
CA LYS A 93 -19.23 10.25 25.44
C LYS A 93 -19.51 10.77 24.03
N SER A 94 -18.51 11.33 23.34
CA SER A 94 -18.68 11.97 22.04
C SER A 94 -19.08 10.98 20.94
N ARG A 95 -20.10 11.34 20.16
CA ARG A 95 -20.47 10.63 18.92
C ARG A 95 -19.80 11.26 17.70
N LEU A 96 -19.68 10.48 16.62
CA LEU A 96 -19.02 10.92 15.37
C LEU A 96 -19.66 12.20 14.77
N ASP A 97 -20.96 12.42 14.98
CA ASP A 97 -21.70 13.58 14.50
C ASP A 97 -21.57 14.82 15.41
N GLU A 98 -20.98 14.68 16.60
CA GLU A 98 -20.89 15.74 17.61
C GLU A 98 -19.55 16.49 17.59
N PHE A 99 -18.61 16.09 16.74
CA PHE A 99 -17.31 16.76 16.58
C PHE A 99 -16.95 17.00 15.12
N TYR A 100 -15.93 17.83 14.92
CA TYR A 100 -15.26 17.98 13.64
C TYR A 100 -13.76 17.93 13.85
N SER A 101 -13.04 17.44 12.85
CA SER A 101 -11.57 17.53 12.81
C SER A 101 -11.16 18.83 12.16
N THR A 102 -10.14 19.49 12.72
CA THR A 102 -9.49 20.63 12.06
C THR A 102 -8.91 20.20 10.71
N ASN A 103 -8.87 21.12 9.75
CA ASN A 103 -8.12 20.89 8.52
C ASN A 103 -6.62 21.02 8.85
N PRO A 104 -5.85 19.91 8.86
CA PRO A 104 -4.53 19.88 9.45
C PRO A 104 -3.53 20.67 8.59
N PRO A 105 -2.59 21.42 9.18
CA PRO A 105 -1.43 21.90 8.45
C PRO A 105 -0.61 20.69 7.96
N ASN A 106 -0.41 20.58 6.65
CA ASN A 106 0.42 19.55 6.05
C ASN A 106 1.87 20.03 5.95
N LYS A 107 2.79 19.32 6.63
CA LYS A 107 4.22 19.60 6.50
C LYS A 107 4.89 18.49 5.72
N LYS A 108 5.36 18.80 4.52
CA LYS A 108 6.17 17.88 3.72
C LYS A 108 7.53 17.70 4.39
N ILE A 109 7.80 16.50 4.91
CA ILE A 109 9.07 16.15 5.56
C ILE A 109 10.07 15.71 4.49
N GLN A 110 9.60 14.92 3.53
CA GLN A 110 10.35 14.45 2.38
C GLN A 110 9.47 14.39 1.14
N SER A 111 10.04 14.03 -0.01
CA SER A 111 9.32 13.95 -1.28
C SER A 111 8.03 13.11 -1.19
N ARG A 112 8.03 12.04 -0.38
CA ARG A 112 6.91 11.10 -0.22
C ARG A 112 6.34 11.02 1.18
N ILE A 113 6.84 11.82 2.13
CA ILE A 113 6.41 11.77 3.54
C ILE A 113 5.80 13.11 3.92
N THR A 114 4.54 13.07 4.34
CA THR A 114 3.80 14.24 4.82
C THR A 114 3.42 14.03 6.28
N LYS A 115 3.79 14.98 7.14
CA LYS A 115 3.31 15.07 8.51
C LYS A 115 1.98 15.81 8.55
N MET A 116 1.03 15.31 9.32
CA MET A 116 -0.27 15.95 9.55
C MET A 116 -0.60 15.91 11.04
N TYR A 117 -1.21 16.98 11.52
CA TYR A 117 -1.64 17.14 12.91
C TYR A 117 -3.09 17.60 12.94
N PHE A 118 -3.91 16.85 13.67
CA PHE A 118 -5.35 17.04 13.71
C PHE A 118 -5.82 17.23 15.14
N GLU A 119 -6.77 18.13 15.31
CA GLU A 119 -7.49 18.35 16.55
C GLU A 119 -8.97 18.02 16.32
N ASN A 120 -9.56 17.21 17.19
CA ASN A 120 -10.99 16.97 17.21
C ASN A 120 -11.64 17.89 18.24
N ILE A 121 -12.57 18.71 17.76
CA ILE A 121 -13.26 19.74 18.54
C ILE A 121 -14.72 19.35 18.65
N HIS A 122 -15.22 19.28 19.87
CA HIS A 122 -16.63 19.04 20.13
C HIS A 122 -17.47 20.28 19.76
N LYS A 123 -18.53 20.10 18.96
CA LYS A 123 -19.28 21.20 18.32
C LYS A 123 -19.93 22.15 19.33
N LEU A 124 -20.52 21.61 20.41
CA LEU A 124 -21.29 22.42 21.37
C LEU A 124 -20.40 23.12 22.40
N SER A 125 -19.39 22.41 22.91
CA SER A 125 -18.50 22.94 23.96
C SER A 125 -17.32 23.71 23.39
N ASN A 126 -17.05 23.54 22.08
CA ASN A 126 -15.88 24.07 21.39
C ASN A 126 -14.55 23.71 22.08
N LYS A 127 -14.52 22.55 22.75
CA LYS A 127 -13.33 22.03 23.45
C LYS A 127 -12.64 20.98 22.60
N ILE A 128 -11.31 21.05 22.56
CA ILE A 128 -10.46 20.00 22.01
C ILE A 128 -10.45 18.85 23.01
N PHE A 129 -10.81 17.65 22.58
CA PHE A 129 -10.84 16.46 23.43
C PHE A 129 -9.88 15.37 22.97
N TYR A 130 -9.43 15.44 21.71
CA TYR A 130 -8.54 14.47 21.11
C TYR A 130 -7.65 15.12 20.05
N GLU A 131 -6.36 14.83 20.14
CA GLU A 131 -5.34 15.29 19.20
C GLU A 131 -4.64 14.07 18.59
N TYR A 132 -4.28 14.15 17.31
CA TYR A 132 -3.44 13.14 16.71
C TYR A 132 -2.43 13.69 15.71
N GLU A 133 -1.16 13.32 15.92
CA GLU A 133 -0.05 13.53 15.02
C GLU A 133 0.21 12.22 14.25
N THR A 134 0.15 12.30 12.92
CA THR A 134 0.39 11.15 12.05
C THR A 134 1.28 11.53 10.87
N TYR A 135 1.78 10.50 10.18
CA TYR A 135 2.51 10.63 8.94
C TYR A 135 1.78 9.86 7.85
N PHE A 136 1.92 10.36 6.63
CA PHE A 136 1.44 9.73 5.41
C PHE A 136 2.61 9.47 4.48
N TYR A 137 2.58 8.33 3.80
CA TYR A 137 3.56 7.93 2.81
C TYR A 137 2.91 7.69 1.45
N ASP A 138 3.41 8.39 0.44
CA ASP A 138 2.98 8.26 -0.96
C ASP A 138 3.62 7.01 -1.59
N ASN A 139 2.99 5.86 -1.34
CA ASN A 139 3.40 4.56 -1.88
C ASN A 139 3.15 4.52 -3.38
N TYR A 140 4.08 3.94 -4.13
CA TYR A 140 3.98 3.80 -5.57
C TYR A 140 4.12 2.33 -5.97
N GLY A 141 3.50 1.99 -7.09
CA GLY A 141 3.36 0.61 -7.50
C GLY A 141 2.48 0.46 -8.72
N ILE A 142 2.16 -0.80 -9.01
CA ILE A 142 1.21 -1.20 -10.04
C ILE A 142 0.04 -1.82 -9.29
N PHE A 143 -1.07 -1.10 -9.16
CA PHE A 143 -2.23 -1.53 -8.40
C PHE A 143 -3.35 -1.93 -9.35
N LEU A 144 -3.94 -3.10 -9.12
CA LEU A 144 -5.17 -3.49 -9.81
C LEU A 144 -6.35 -2.97 -9.01
N LYS A 145 -7.19 -2.15 -9.65
CA LYS A 145 -8.39 -1.55 -9.04
C LYS A 145 -9.63 -1.89 -9.85
N GLY A 146 -10.78 -1.72 -9.19
CA GLY A 146 -12.08 -2.05 -9.75
C GLY A 146 -12.64 -3.34 -9.19
N ASP A 147 -13.87 -3.64 -9.59
CA ASP A 147 -14.58 -4.86 -9.26
C ASP A 147 -15.23 -5.43 -10.53
N GLU A 148 -15.91 -6.57 -10.40
CA GLU A 148 -16.55 -7.26 -11.52
C GLU A 148 -17.67 -6.44 -12.19
N GLY A 149 -18.24 -5.43 -11.50
CA GLY A 149 -19.34 -4.61 -12.00
C GLY A 149 -18.92 -3.28 -12.64
N ALA A 150 -17.81 -2.70 -12.18
CA ALA A 150 -17.27 -1.42 -12.65
C ALA A 150 -16.07 -1.57 -13.62
N GLY A 151 -15.51 -2.78 -13.73
CA GLY A 151 -14.38 -3.09 -14.60
C GLY A 151 -13.03 -2.90 -13.92
N TRP A 152 -12.09 -3.76 -14.28
CA TRP A 152 -10.72 -3.76 -13.77
C TRP A 152 -9.83 -2.78 -14.54
N HIS A 153 -9.03 -2.00 -13.83
CA HIS A 153 -8.06 -1.09 -14.42
C HIS A 153 -6.75 -1.07 -13.62
N ILE A 154 -5.65 -0.84 -14.34
CA ILE A 154 -4.31 -0.73 -13.74
C ILE A 154 -4.07 0.73 -13.37
N ASN A 155 -3.71 0.96 -12.11
CA ASN A 155 -3.33 2.25 -11.59
C ASN A 155 -1.82 2.25 -11.28
N PHE A 156 -1.07 3.08 -12.01
CA PHE A 156 0.37 3.32 -11.81
C PHE A 156 0.65 4.47 -10.84
N GLY A 157 -0.37 4.94 -10.13
CA GLY A 157 -0.33 6.10 -9.26
C GLY A 157 0.11 5.79 -7.85
N TYR A 158 -0.16 6.74 -6.98
CA TYR A 158 0.22 6.68 -5.57
C TYR A 158 -0.94 6.19 -4.71
N GLU A 159 -0.67 5.27 -3.80
CA GLU A 159 -1.55 4.96 -2.68
C GLU A 159 -1.00 5.60 -1.42
N VAL A 160 -1.86 6.28 -0.67
CA VAL A 160 -1.45 6.94 0.56
C VAL A 160 -1.52 5.90 1.69
N LEU A 161 -0.38 5.62 2.31
CA LEU A 161 -0.30 4.80 3.52
C LEU A 161 -0.27 5.71 4.75
N ASP A 162 -1.15 5.45 5.72
CA ASP A 162 -1.24 6.19 6.96
C ASP A 162 -0.64 5.42 8.14
N CYS A 163 -0.08 6.15 9.12
CA CYS A 163 0.22 5.53 10.41
C CYS A 163 -1.07 5.30 11.21
N LYS A 164 -1.16 4.18 11.93
CA LYS A 164 -2.11 3.98 13.03
C LYS A 164 -1.38 4.08 14.38
N PRO A 165 -1.08 5.30 14.88
CA PRO A 165 -0.38 5.48 16.15
C PRO A 165 -1.16 4.86 17.32
N LYS A 166 -0.43 4.39 18.33
CA LYS A 166 -1.02 3.90 19.58
C LYS A 166 -1.64 5.06 20.36
N ILE A 167 -2.74 4.79 21.07
CA ILE A 167 -3.41 5.76 21.92
C ILE A 167 -2.58 5.97 23.20
N SER A 168 -2.28 7.23 23.51
CA SER A 168 -1.75 7.68 24.79
C SER A 168 -2.75 8.64 25.45
N TYR A 169 -2.80 8.60 26.77
CA TYR A 169 -3.60 9.54 27.57
C TYR A 169 -2.69 10.69 27.99
N GLU A 170 -3.11 11.92 27.72
CA GLU A 170 -2.36 13.10 28.12
C GLU A 170 -3.09 13.75 29.29
N ASN A 171 -2.60 13.52 30.51
CA ASN A 171 -3.05 14.27 31.67
C ASN A 171 -2.49 15.70 31.55
N LYS A 172 -3.24 16.60 30.91
CA LYS A 172 -3.02 18.03 31.12
C LYS A 172 -3.56 18.36 32.51
N ASP A 173 -2.70 18.23 33.52
CA ASP A 173 -2.91 18.83 34.83
C ASP A 173 -3.01 20.34 34.61
N TYR A 174 -4.23 20.86 34.51
CA TYR A 174 -4.48 22.29 34.48
C TYR A 174 -4.05 22.86 35.85
N LYS A 175 -2.91 23.55 35.85
CA LYS A 175 -2.46 24.41 36.96
C LYS A 175 -3.07 25.79 36.84
#